data_AF-A0A7C7SPR9-F1
#
_entry.id   AF-A0A7C7SPR9-F1
#
_cell.length_a   1.000
_cell.length_b   1.000
_cell.length_c   1.000
_cell.angle_alpha   90.00
_cell.angle_beta   90.00
_cell.angle_gamma   90.00
#
_symmetry.space_group_name_H-M   'P 1'
#
loop_
_entity.id
_entity.type
_entity.pdbx_description
1 polymer ?
#
loop_
_entity_poly.entity_id
_entity_poly.type
_entity_poly.pdbx_seq_one_letter_code
_entity_poly.pdbx_strand_id
1 'polypeptide(L)'
;MKAWYEKNKPDVVVLAAGSWNDQVGIEDGAPPRVKPVRGQLLQLRWPAGPPLTKVVWSSGCYVVPWPDGTTLVGATVEDVGFDERATVAGVNGLLDAAREVLPVTTRAEFEGVRVGLRPGTGDDLPIIGWSHAVPKLLYATGHYRNGVLLAPLTARLVADLVLDASPDPILDTLAPGRFEAAATPLTGASVVGSDTSSVAE
;
A
#
# COMPACT_ATOMS: atom_id res chain seq x y z
N MET A 1 -17.90 -9.76 10.45
CA MET A 1 -17.53 -8.91 11.61
C MET A 1 -18.61 -8.85 12.68
N LYS A 2 -19.89 -8.63 12.33
CA LYS A 2 -21.05 -8.56 13.25
C LYS A 2 -21.09 -9.57 14.39
N ALA A 3 -21.13 -10.88 14.08
CA ALA A 3 -21.22 -11.93 15.11
C ALA A 3 -20.03 -11.93 16.09
N TRP A 4 -18.84 -11.53 15.64
CA TRP A 4 -17.69 -11.35 16.53
C TRP A 4 -17.85 -10.08 17.38
N TYR A 5 -18.29 -8.97 16.78
CA TYR A 5 -18.48 -7.70 17.48
C TYR A 5 -19.57 -7.80 18.57
N GLU A 6 -20.74 -8.36 18.25
CA GLU A 6 -21.85 -8.53 19.20
C GLU A 6 -21.48 -9.44 20.37
N LYS A 7 -20.65 -10.46 20.10
CA LYS A 7 -20.13 -11.39 21.11
C LYS A 7 -19.11 -10.74 22.04
N ASN A 8 -18.16 -9.99 21.47
CA ASN A 8 -17.00 -9.48 22.22
C ASN A 8 -17.21 -8.06 22.78
N LYS A 9 -18.16 -7.29 22.22
CA LYS A 9 -18.52 -5.92 22.61
C LYS A 9 -17.29 -5.04 22.90
N PRO A 10 -16.34 -4.91 21.96
CA PRO A 10 -15.17 -4.10 22.19
C PRO A 10 -15.55 -2.62 22.33
N ASP A 11 -14.77 -1.88 23.13
CA ASP A 11 -14.96 -0.44 23.26
C ASP A 11 -14.57 0.31 21.98
N VAL A 12 -13.52 -0.17 21.29
CA VAL A 12 -12.99 0.36 20.04
C VAL A 12 -12.49 -0.78 19.16
N VAL A 13 -12.64 -0.64 17.84
CA VAL A 13 -12.04 -1.52 16.83
C VAL A 13 -11.10 -0.71 15.95
N VAL A 14 -9.87 -1.19 15.76
CA VAL A 14 -8.92 -0.59 14.80
C VAL A 14 -8.78 -1.53 13.60
N LEU A 15 -9.18 -1.07 12.42
CA LEU A 15 -8.97 -1.77 11.16
C LEU A 15 -7.60 -1.42 10.57
N ALA A 16 -6.63 -2.31 10.76
CA ALA A 16 -5.26 -2.21 10.27
C ALA A 16 -4.93 -3.34 9.27
N ALA A 17 -5.87 -3.68 8.38
CA ALA A 17 -5.78 -4.84 7.49
C ALA A 17 -4.94 -4.61 6.21
N GLY A 18 -4.21 -3.51 6.11
CA GLY A 18 -3.35 -3.20 4.96
C GLY A 18 -4.09 -3.36 3.62
N SER A 19 -3.51 -4.14 2.71
CA SER A 19 -4.05 -4.37 1.36
C SER A 19 -5.40 -5.09 1.34
N TRP A 20 -5.75 -5.79 2.43
CA TRP A 20 -7.03 -6.49 2.58
C TRP A 20 -8.12 -5.63 3.23
N ASN A 21 -7.85 -4.36 3.50
CA ASN A 21 -8.79 -3.44 4.11
C ASN A 21 -10.17 -3.47 3.43
N ASP A 22 -10.20 -3.45 2.09
CA ASP A 22 -11.43 -3.44 1.29
C ASP A 22 -12.23 -4.75 1.36
N GLN A 23 -11.57 -5.84 1.78
CA GLN A 23 -12.20 -7.17 1.90
C GLN A 23 -12.84 -7.38 3.28
N VAL A 24 -12.62 -6.47 4.23
CA VAL A 24 -13.24 -6.56 5.54
C VAL A 24 -14.68 -6.08 5.44
N GLY A 25 -15.61 -7.03 5.58
CA GLY A 25 -17.05 -6.73 5.59
C GLY A 25 -17.45 -5.93 6.82
N ILE A 26 -17.91 -4.70 6.59
CA ILE A 26 -18.44 -3.76 7.58
C ILE A 26 -19.94 -3.64 7.34
N GLU A 27 -20.72 -3.72 8.41
CA GLU A 27 -22.17 -3.51 8.35
C GLU A 27 -22.45 -1.99 8.32
N ASP A 28 -23.40 -1.56 7.49
CA ASP A 28 -23.80 -0.16 7.34
C ASP A 28 -22.69 0.81 6.88
N GLY A 29 -21.65 0.29 6.24
CA GLY A 29 -20.57 1.09 5.67
C GLY A 29 -19.64 0.28 4.79
N ALA A 30 -18.72 0.97 4.12
CA ALA A 30 -17.60 0.35 3.42
C ALA A 30 -16.30 0.97 3.92
N PRO A 31 -15.22 0.17 4.06
CA PRO A 31 -13.93 0.73 4.37
C PRO A 31 -13.42 1.60 3.20
N PRO A 32 -12.60 2.64 3.46
CA PRO A 32 -12.01 3.46 2.40
C PRO A 32 -11.17 2.61 1.46
N ARG A 33 -11.14 2.96 0.16
CA ARG A 33 -10.46 2.13 -0.85
C ARG A 33 -8.95 2.07 -0.62
N VAL A 34 -8.42 0.85 -0.52
CA VAL A 34 -7.00 0.53 -0.46
C VAL A 34 -6.68 -0.51 -1.52
N LYS A 35 -5.75 -0.15 -2.41
CA LYS A 35 -5.37 -0.96 -3.55
C LYS A 35 -4.11 -1.78 -3.25
N PRO A 36 -4.12 -3.11 -3.45
CA PRO A 36 -2.89 -3.90 -3.40
C PRO A 36 -1.98 -3.57 -4.59
N VAL A 37 -0.74 -3.19 -4.30
CA VAL A 37 0.30 -2.99 -5.31
C VAL A 37 1.42 -3.99 -5.06
N ARG A 38 1.58 -4.96 -5.96
CA ARG A 38 2.58 -6.01 -5.82
C ARG A 38 3.98 -5.44 -5.92
N GLY A 39 4.84 -5.93 -5.04
CA GLY A 39 6.29 -5.78 -5.14
C GLY A 39 6.97 -7.12 -5.02
N GLN A 40 7.88 -7.38 -5.95
CA GLN A 40 8.79 -8.51 -5.92
C GLN A 40 10.18 -8.07 -5.47
N LEU A 41 10.85 -8.92 -4.70
CA LEU A 41 12.19 -8.74 -4.16
C LEU A 41 13.00 -10.00 -4.45
N LEU A 42 14.21 -9.86 -4.99
CA LEU A 42 15.15 -10.98 -5.03
C LEU A 42 15.83 -11.10 -3.67
N GLN A 43 16.07 -12.32 -3.25
CA GLN A 43 16.95 -12.63 -2.13
C GLN A 43 18.18 -13.34 -2.68
N LEU A 44 19.35 -12.73 -2.46
CA LEU A 44 20.63 -13.22 -2.97
C LEU A 44 21.56 -13.51 -1.79
N ARG A 45 22.23 -14.66 -1.80
CA ARG A 45 23.23 -15.04 -0.79
C ARG A 45 24.64 -14.81 -1.28
N TRP A 46 25.50 -14.40 -0.36
CA TRP A 46 26.90 -14.17 -0.62
C TRP A 46 27.75 -15.05 0.31
N PRO A 47 28.31 -16.18 -0.17
CA PRO A 47 29.08 -17.10 0.67
C PRO A 47 30.27 -16.45 1.38
N ALA A 48 30.89 -15.44 0.75
CA ALA A 48 31.99 -14.65 1.33
C ALA A 48 31.52 -13.41 2.11
N GLY A 49 30.21 -13.26 2.31
CA GLY A 49 29.57 -12.09 2.89
C GLY A 49 29.12 -11.06 1.83
N PRO A 50 28.12 -10.20 2.14
CA PRO A 50 27.59 -9.22 1.21
C PRO A 50 28.67 -8.23 0.76
N PRO A 51 28.69 -7.82 -0.52
CA PRO A 51 29.68 -6.90 -1.05
C PRO A 51 29.44 -5.43 -0.64
N LEU A 52 28.45 -5.17 0.20
CA LEU A 52 28.04 -3.86 0.67
C LEU A 52 27.54 -3.93 2.11
N THR A 53 27.80 -2.87 2.89
CA THR A 53 27.40 -2.76 4.30
C THR A 53 26.30 -1.73 4.55
N LYS A 54 25.90 -1.00 3.52
CA LYS A 54 24.86 0.04 3.56
C LYS A 54 23.86 -0.19 2.43
N VAL A 55 22.63 0.31 2.63
CA VAL A 55 21.62 0.33 1.58
C VAL A 55 22.12 1.18 0.42
N VAL A 56 22.02 0.65 -0.80
CA VAL A 56 22.27 1.38 -2.04
C VAL A 56 20.94 1.57 -2.75
N TRP A 57 20.68 2.77 -3.27
CA TRP A 57 19.46 3.10 -3.98
C TRP A 57 19.81 3.62 -5.38
N SER A 58 19.03 3.21 -6.37
CA SER A 58 19.15 3.64 -7.77
C SER A 58 17.76 3.83 -8.38
N SER A 59 17.71 4.29 -9.64
CA SER A 59 16.48 4.41 -10.41
C SER A 59 15.77 3.08 -10.66
N GLY A 60 16.51 1.98 -10.81
CA GLY A 60 15.96 0.67 -11.15
C GLY A 60 15.68 -0.23 -9.94
N CYS A 61 16.53 -0.16 -8.91
CA CYS A 61 16.36 -0.94 -7.68
C CYS A 61 17.09 -0.32 -6.47
N TYR A 62 16.77 -0.82 -5.29
CA TYR A 62 17.56 -0.73 -4.09
C TYR A 62 18.13 -2.09 -3.72
N VAL A 63 19.32 -2.08 -3.11
CA VAL A 63 19.99 -3.27 -2.57
C VAL A 63 20.21 -3.06 -1.07
N VAL A 64 19.64 -3.96 -0.27
CA VAL A 64 19.72 -3.91 1.20
C VAL A 64 20.55 -5.09 1.68
N PRO A 65 21.70 -4.88 2.35
CA PRO A 65 22.44 -5.96 2.97
C PRO A 65 21.72 -6.41 4.24
N TRP A 66 21.70 -7.72 4.48
CA TRP A 66 21.09 -8.30 5.66
C TRP A 66 22.15 -8.97 6.55
N PRO A 67 21.96 -9.00 7.88
CA PRO A 67 22.96 -9.57 8.80
C PRO A 67 23.27 -11.06 8.61
N ASP A 68 22.41 -11.81 7.93
CA ASP A 68 22.55 -13.26 7.68
C ASP A 68 23.41 -13.60 6.44
N GLY A 69 24.07 -12.59 5.87
CA GLY A 69 24.92 -12.75 4.69
C GLY A 69 24.18 -12.63 3.35
N THR A 70 22.89 -12.26 3.38
CA THR A 70 22.09 -12.07 2.17
C THR A 70 21.96 -10.59 1.80
N THR A 71 21.46 -10.34 0.59
CA THR A 71 21.00 -9.03 0.15
C THR A 71 19.59 -9.14 -0.43
N LEU A 72 18.73 -8.19 -0.11
CA LEU A 72 17.46 -7.99 -0.80
C LEU A 72 17.63 -7.00 -1.94
N VAL A 73 17.21 -7.38 -3.15
CA VAL A 73 17.16 -6.50 -4.32
C VAL A 73 15.72 -6.23 -4.66
N GLY A 74 15.31 -4.97 -4.69
CA GLY A 74 13.96 -4.68 -5.11
C GLY A 74 13.68 -3.22 -5.45
N ALA A 75 12.43 -2.89 -5.70
CA ALA A 75 11.36 -3.85 -5.89
C ALA A 75 10.52 -3.41 -7.07
N THR A 76 9.88 -4.39 -7.73
CA THR A 76 8.88 -4.08 -8.74
C THR A 76 7.70 -3.32 -8.13
N VAL A 77 6.94 -2.67 -9.01
CA VAL A 77 5.70 -1.98 -8.69
C VAL A 77 4.67 -2.41 -9.72
N GLU A 78 3.74 -3.26 -9.32
CA GLU A 78 2.85 -3.96 -10.23
C GLU A 78 1.40 -3.85 -9.76
N ASP A 79 0.56 -3.32 -10.65
CA ASP A 79 -0.88 -3.19 -10.44
C ASP A 79 -1.62 -4.42 -10.98
N VAL A 80 -1.67 -5.46 -10.14
CA VAL A 80 -2.19 -6.79 -10.53
C VAL A 80 -3.16 -7.36 -9.49
N GLY A 81 -3.71 -6.51 -8.64
CA GLY A 81 -4.59 -6.94 -7.56
C GLY A 81 -3.84 -7.75 -6.49
N PHE A 82 -4.47 -8.82 -6.02
CA PHE A 82 -3.99 -9.69 -4.94
C PHE A 82 -3.11 -10.86 -5.41
N ASP A 83 -2.60 -10.84 -6.64
CA ASP A 83 -1.77 -11.92 -7.16
C ASP A 83 -0.36 -11.88 -6.53
N GLU A 84 -0.09 -12.71 -5.52
CA GLU A 84 1.21 -12.77 -4.84
C GLU A 84 2.23 -13.72 -5.51
N ARG A 85 2.01 -14.14 -6.76
CA ARG A 85 2.96 -14.99 -7.49
C ARG A 85 4.13 -14.18 -8.03
N ALA A 86 5.31 -14.79 -7.98
CA ALA A 86 6.49 -14.24 -8.64
C ALA A 86 6.39 -14.40 -10.18
N THR A 87 7.00 -13.49 -10.92
CA THR A 87 7.05 -13.52 -12.39
C THR A 87 8.49 -13.56 -12.90
N VAL A 88 8.72 -14.30 -13.99
CA VAL A 88 10.03 -14.33 -14.67
C VAL A 88 10.45 -12.93 -15.11
N ALA A 89 9.51 -12.12 -15.59
CA ALA A 89 9.76 -10.74 -15.99
C ALA A 89 10.28 -9.88 -14.83
N GLY A 90 9.66 -9.98 -13.64
CA GLY A 90 10.13 -9.25 -12.46
C GLY A 90 11.48 -9.73 -11.96
N VAL A 91 11.74 -11.04 -12.02
CA VAL A 91 13.05 -11.60 -11.67
C VAL A 91 14.14 -11.07 -12.60
N ASN A 92 13.93 -11.17 -13.91
CA ASN A 92 14.90 -10.69 -14.90
C ASN A 92 15.15 -9.19 -14.77
N GLY A 93 14.09 -8.39 -14.65
CA GLY A 93 14.22 -6.93 -14.50
C GLY A 93 15.00 -6.53 -13.25
N LEU A 94 14.77 -7.21 -12.11
CA LEU A 94 15.53 -6.94 -10.89
C LEU A 94 16.99 -7.42 -10.96
N LEU A 95 17.26 -8.53 -11.65
CA LEU A 95 18.64 -8.99 -11.88
C LEU A 95 19.42 -8.00 -12.76
N ASP A 96 18.78 -7.47 -13.80
CA ASP A 96 19.39 -6.48 -14.68
C ASP A 96 19.64 -5.17 -13.93
N ALA A 97 18.66 -4.65 -13.18
CA ALA A 97 18.85 -3.49 -12.32
C ALA A 97 19.95 -3.70 -11.26
N ALA A 98 20.03 -4.88 -10.65
CA ALA A 98 21.08 -5.20 -9.68
C ALA A 98 22.48 -5.20 -10.29
N ARG A 99 22.63 -5.70 -11.53
CA ARG A 99 23.92 -5.69 -12.24
C ARG A 99 24.42 -4.28 -12.52
N GLU A 100 23.52 -3.34 -12.79
CA GLU A 100 23.88 -1.93 -13.00
C GLU A 100 24.45 -1.29 -11.74
N VAL A 101 23.87 -1.58 -10.57
CA VAL A 101 24.27 -0.99 -9.28
C VAL A 101 25.44 -1.74 -8.64
N LEU A 102 25.46 -3.05 -8.80
CA LEU A 102 26.39 -3.96 -8.15
C LEU A 102 26.87 -4.99 -9.19
N PRO A 103 27.92 -4.68 -9.98
CA PRO A 103 28.38 -5.56 -11.07
C PRO A 103 28.77 -6.98 -10.63
N VAL A 104 29.14 -7.16 -9.35
CA VAL A 104 29.46 -8.46 -8.76
C VAL A 104 28.24 -9.35 -8.50
N THR A 105 27.02 -8.89 -8.77
CA THR A 105 25.75 -9.63 -8.59
C THR A 105 25.76 -11.00 -9.26
N THR A 106 26.50 -11.17 -10.36
CA THR A 106 26.63 -12.46 -11.06
C THR A 106 27.33 -13.55 -10.23
N ARG A 107 27.98 -13.20 -9.13
CA ARG A 107 28.64 -14.13 -8.19
C ARG A 107 27.75 -14.53 -7.01
N ALA A 108 26.58 -13.89 -6.85
CA ALA A 108 25.67 -14.22 -5.77
C ALA A 108 24.92 -15.52 -6.07
N GLU A 109 24.60 -16.27 -5.02
CA GLU A 109 23.69 -17.39 -5.11
C GLU A 109 22.24 -16.88 -5.06
N PHE A 110 21.40 -17.40 -5.93
CA PHE A 110 19.98 -17.06 -5.95
C PHE A 110 19.23 -17.88 -4.90
N GLU A 111 18.67 -17.24 -3.88
CA GLU A 111 17.91 -17.94 -2.84
C GLU A 111 16.42 -18.01 -3.15
N GLY A 112 15.87 -16.96 -3.79
CA GLY A 112 14.46 -16.94 -4.13
C GLY A 112 13.91 -15.53 -4.34
N VAL A 113 12.58 -15.48 -4.39
CA VAL A 113 11.80 -14.25 -4.57
C VAL A 113 10.86 -14.09 -3.39
N ARG A 114 10.80 -12.89 -2.83
CA ARG A 114 9.74 -12.49 -1.89
C ARG A 114 8.75 -11.60 -2.62
N VAL A 115 7.48 -11.84 -2.40
CA VAL A 115 6.39 -11.04 -2.96
C VAL A 115 5.58 -10.47 -1.81
N GLY A 116 5.14 -9.22 -1.94
CA GLY A 116 4.25 -8.59 -0.98
C GLY A 116 3.34 -7.56 -1.64
N LEU A 117 2.18 -7.33 -1.02
CA LEU A 117 1.18 -6.36 -1.48
C LEU A 117 1.24 -5.10 -0.64
N ARG A 118 1.63 -3.99 -1.25
CA ARG A 118 1.67 -2.68 -0.61
C ARG A 118 0.26 -2.06 -0.62
N PRO A 119 -0.25 -1.54 0.50
CA PRO A 119 -1.55 -0.91 0.55
C PRO A 119 -1.50 0.52 0.02
N GLY A 120 -1.80 0.72 -1.26
CA GLY A 120 -1.84 2.04 -1.90
C GLY A 120 -3.19 2.73 -1.73
N THR A 121 -3.17 4.05 -1.58
CA THR A 121 -4.35 4.94 -1.55
C THR A 121 -4.33 5.85 -2.77
N GLY A 122 -5.45 6.54 -3.06
CA GLY A 122 -5.54 7.42 -4.23
C GLY A 122 -4.64 8.66 -4.19
N ASP A 123 -4.15 9.01 -3.00
CA ASP A 123 -3.30 10.19 -2.74
C ASP A 123 -1.94 9.83 -2.14
N ASP A 124 -1.58 8.54 -2.10
CA ASP A 124 -0.35 8.00 -1.49
C ASP A 124 -0.16 8.31 0.02
N LEU A 125 -1.18 8.84 0.70
CA LEU A 125 -1.18 9.09 2.14
C LEU A 125 -1.90 7.96 2.90
N PRO A 126 -1.44 7.60 4.12
CA PRO A 126 -2.13 6.63 4.93
C PRO A 126 -3.52 7.13 5.35
N ILE A 127 -4.40 6.21 5.70
CA ILE A 127 -5.72 6.48 6.26
C ILE A 127 -5.63 6.19 7.75
N ILE A 128 -5.73 7.25 8.56
CA ILE A 128 -5.70 7.20 10.02
C ILE A 128 -6.84 8.08 10.54
N GLY A 129 -7.81 7.48 11.22
CA GLY A 129 -8.90 8.23 11.84
C GLY A 129 -10.19 7.45 12.03
N TRP A 130 -11.14 8.08 12.70
CA TRP A 130 -12.45 7.51 12.99
C TRP A 130 -13.30 7.38 11.72
N SER A 131 -14.09 6.31 11.66
CA SER A 131 -15.13 6.11 10.66
C SER A 131 -16.26 7.11 10.87
N HIS A 132 -16.72 7.75 9.79
CA HIS A 132 -17.92 8.59 9.82
C HIS A 132 -19.21 7.77 9.83
N ALA A 133 -19.19 6.56 9.25
CA ALA A 133 -20.37 5.71 9.10
C ALA A 133 -20.59 4.76 10.30
N VAL A 134 -19.50 4.31 10.94
CA VAL A 134 -19.56 3.25 11.95
C VAL A 134 -18.96 3.74 13.27
N PRO A 135 -19.77 3.90 14.33
CA PRO A 135 -19.28 4.30 15.64
C PRO A 135 -18.18 3.36 16.15
N LYS A 136 -17.19 3.92 16.87
CA LYS A 136 -16.11 3.17 17.51
C LYS A 136 -15.18 2.37 16.56
N LEU A 137 -15.29 2.60 15.25
CA LEU A 137 -14.38 2.03 14.27
C LEU A 137 -13.33 3.07 13.87
N LEU A 138 -12.06 2.70 13.99
CA LEU A 138 -10.90 3.48 13.56
C LEU A 138 -10.21 2.77 12.40
N TYR A 139 -9.71 3.51 11.42
CA TYR A 139 -8.86 2.97 10.35
C TYR A 139 -7.39 3.34 10.61
N ALA A 140 -6.48 2.42 10.29
CA ALA A 140 -5.03 2.63 10.31
C ALA A 140 -4.37 1.79 9.21
N THR A 141 -4.47 2.25 7.95
CA THR A 141 -4.07 1.49 6.76
C THR A 141 -3.50 2.41 5.66
N GLY A 142 -3.13 1.86 4.50
CA GLY A 142 -2.81 2.68 3.33
C GLY A 142 -1.38 3.25 3.28
N HIS A 143 -0.45 2.74 4.10
CA HIS A 143 0.91 3.29 4.20
C HIS A 143 1.82 3.02 3.01
N TYR A 144 1.35 2.32 1.97
CA TYR A 144 2.07 1.97 0.76
C TYR A 144 3.53 1.52 0.99
N ARG A 145 4.52 2.35 0.65
CA ARG A 145 5.97 2.06 0.76
C ARG A 145 6.58 2.42 2.11
N ASN A 146 5.84 3.12 2.97
CA ASN A 146 6.33 3.72 4.21
C ASN A 146 5.77 3.05 5.46
N GLY A 147 5.11 1.90 5.35
CA GLY A 147 4.48 1.21 6.49
C GLY A 147 5.44 0.90 7.64
N VAL A 148 6.61 0.33 7.36
CA VAL A 148 7.61 0.03 8.39
C VAL A 148 8.14 1.31 9.06
N LEU A 149 8.44 2.33 8.26
CA LEU A 149 8.95 3.62 8.73
C LEU A 149 7.94 4.35 9.62
N LEU A 150 6.66 4.34 9.22
CA LEU A 150 5.59 5.12 9.86
C LEU A 150 4.82 4.34 10.94
N ALA A 151 5.09 3.05 11.13
CA ALA A 151 4.37 2.23 12.11
C ALA A 151 4.43 2.82 13.55
N PRO A 152 5.60 3.26 14.08
CA PRO A 152 5.64 3.83 15.44
C PRO A 152 4.84 5.12 15.57
N LEU A 153 4.90 6.01 14.58
CA LEU A 153 4.12 7.25 14.57
C LEU A 153 2.62 6.95 14.47
N THR A 154 2.23 6.04 13.58
CA THR A 154 0.84 5.60 13.41
C THR A 154 0.29 5.01 14.71
N ALA A 155 1.05 4.16 15.38
CA ALA A 155 0.63 3.57 16.66
C ALA A 155 0.39 4.64 17.73
N ARG A 156 1.25 5.67 17.81
CA ARG A 156 1.06 6.81 18.71
C ARG A 156 -0.22 7.58 18.36
N LEU A 157 -0.42 7.95 17.10
CA LEU A 157 -1.60 8.68 16.64
C LEU A 157 -2.92 7.91 16.90
N VAL A 158 -2.90 6.60 16.67
CA VAL A 158 -4.02 5.71 16.98
C VAL A 158 -4.28 5.67 18.48
N ALA A 159 -3.24 5.53 19.30
CA ALA A 159 -3.40 5.52 20.75
C ALA A 159 -3.95 6.85 21.28
N ASP A 160 -3.48 7.98 20.74
CA ASP A 160 -3.97 9.30 21.13
C ASP A 160 -5.46 9.46 20.81
N LEU A 161 -5.91 8.98 19.64
CA LEU A 161 -7.33 8.96 19.27
C LEU A 161 -8.17 8.05 20.16
N VAL A 162 -7.68 6.86 20.52
CA VAL A 162 -8.43 5.90 21.33
C VAL A 162 -8.53 6.33 22.81
N LEU A 163 -7.51 7.00 23.32
CA LEU A 163 -7.43 7.42 24.73
C LEU A 163 -7.94 8.84 24.97
N ASP A 164 -8.57 9.47 23.97
CA ASP A 164 -9.02 10.87 24.00
C ASP A 164 -7.91 11.85 24.43
N ALA A 165 -6.67 11.57 24.02
CA ALA A 165 -5.55 12.48 24.19
C ALA A 165 -5.60 13.58 23.10
N SER A 166 -4.91 14.71 23.32
CA SER A 166 -4.87 15.83 22.38
C SER A 166 -4.47 15.37 20.97
N PRO A 167 -5.41 15.31 20.00
CA PRO A 167 -5.12 14.74 18.69
C PRO A 167 -4.18 15.65 17.89
N ASP A 168 -3.22 15.04 17.19
CA ASP A 168 -2.29 15.76 16.32
C ASP A 168 -3.03 16.33 15.09
N PRO A 169 -2.85 17.62 14.75
CA PRO A 169 -3.49 18.25 13.58
C PRO A 169 -3.24 17.54 12.25
N ILE A 170 -2.18 16.73 12.13
CA ILE A 170 -1.94 15.93 10.91
C ILE A 170 -3.11 14.98 10.59
N LEU A 171 -3.88 14.57 11.60
CA LEU A 171 -4.99 13.63 11.46
C LEU A 171 -6.09 14.17 10.55
N ASP A 172 -6.27 15.49 10.44
CA ASP A 172 -7.23 16.09 9.51
C ASP A 172 -6.90 15.75 8.05
N THR A 173 -5.61 15.65 7.73
CA THR A 173 -5.13 15.27 6.39
C THR A 173 -5.19 13.76 6.16
N LEU A 174 -5.17 12.96 7.22
CA LEU A 174 -5.16 11.49 7.16
C LEU A 174 -6.53 10.86 7.39
N ALA A 175 -7.54 11.68 7.66
CA ALA A 175 -8.90 11.24 7.97
C ALA A 175 -9.52 10.43 6.82
N PRO A 176 -10.30 9.38 7.12
CA PRO A 176 -11.01 8.57 6.11
C PRO A 176 -11.90 9.39 5.17
N GLY A 177 -12.62 10.39 5.70
CA GLY A 177 -13.59 11.19 4.96
C GLY A 177 -13.01 12.06 3.86
N ARG A 178 -11.68 12.22 3.77
CA ARG A 178 -11.05 13.06 2.74
C ARG A 178 -11.31 12.59 1.31
N PHE A 179 -11.61 11.30 1.12
CA PHE A 179 -11.96 10.73 -0.18
C PHE A 179 -13.44 10.88 -0.55
N GLU A 180 -14.30 11.26 0.39
CA GLU A 180 -15.74 11.41 0.15
C GLU A 180 -16.06 12.73 -0.57
N ALA A 181 -15.27 13.79 -0.32
CA ALA A 181 -15.42 15.08 -1.01
C ALA A 181 -15.08 15.04 -2.51
N ALA A 182 -14.25 14.09 -2.94
CA ALA A 182 -13.84 13.92 -4.34
C ALA A 182 -14.89 13.18 -5.20
N ALA A 183 -15.90 12.58 -4.59
CA ALA A 183 -16.91 11.75 -5.25
C ALA A 183 -18.19 12.52 -5.65
N THR A 184 -18.08 13.82 -5.96
CA THR A 184 -19.21 14.53 -6.59
C THR A 184 -19.33 14.04 -8.04
N PRO A 185 -20.45 13.43 -8.47
CA PRO A 185 -20.61 13.03 -9.85
C PRO A 185 -20.69 14.30 -10.73
N LEU A 186 -19.83 14.38 -11.74
CA LEU A 186 -20.01 15.29 -12.86
C LEU A 186 -21.32 14.94 -13.57
N THR A 187 -22.43 15.51 -13.11
CA THR A 187 -23.71 15.46 -13.80
C THR A 187 -23.90 16.77 -14.55
N GLY A 188 -23.96 16.68 -15.88
CA GLY A 188 -24.44 17.77 -16.73
C GLY A 188 -23.43 18.33 -17.73
N ALA A 189 -22.97 17.52 -18.68
CA ALA A 189 -22.69 18.04 -20.02
C ALA A 189 -23.83 17.57 -20.92
N SER A 190 -24.82 18.44 -21.14
CA SER A 190 -25.84 18.23 -22.16
C SER A 190 -25.15 18.21 -23.52
N VAL A 191 -25.21 17.08 -24.22
CA VAL A 191 -24.93 17.03 -25.65
C VAL A 191 -26.04 17.82 -26.33
N VAL A 192 -25.72 19.03 -26.77
CA VAL A 192 -26.56 19.79 -27.70
C VAL A 192 -26.68 18.95 -28.97
N GLY A 193 -27.92 18.59 -29.30
CA GLY A 193 -28.23 17.80 -30.48
C GLY A 193 -27.74 18.49 -31.75
N SER A 194 -27.01 17.74 -32.57
CA SER A 194 -26.73 18.12 -33.95
C SER A 194 -27.96 17.80 -34.79
N ASP A 195 -28.68 18.85 -35.20
CA ASP A 195 -29.65 18.80 -36.29
C ASP A 195 -28.98 18.20 -37.53
N THR A 196 -29.56 17.12 -38.05
CA THR A 196 -29.31 16.67 -39.42
C THR A 196 -30.62 16.82 -40.18
N SER A 197 -30.78 17.98 -40.81
CA SER A 197 -31.81 18.19 -41.83
C SER A 197 -31.16 18.34 -43.21
N SER A 198 -31.88 17.82 -44.21
CA SER A 198 -31.75 17.94 -45.66
C SER A 198 -30.87 16.93 -46.42
N VAL A 199 -31.56 15.87 -46.87
CA VAL A 199 -31.42 15.27 -48.20
C VAL A 199 -32.44 15.96 -49.12
N ALA A 200 -31.97 16.53 -50.24
CA ALA A 200 -32.66 16.96 -51.48
C ALA A 200 -31.79 18.09 -52.08
N GLU A 201 -31.27 18.10 -53.31
CA GLU A 201 -31.43 17.34 -54.56
C GLU A 201 -30.04 17.10 -55.19
#